data_AF-A0A3D3P5F1-F1
#
_entry.id   AF-A0A3D3P5F1-F1
#
_cell.length_a   1.000
_cell.length_b   1.000
_cell.length_c   1.000
_cell.angle_alpha   90.00
_cell.angle_beta   90.00
_cell.angle_gamma   90.00
#
_symmetry.space_group_name_H-M   'P 1'
#
loop_
_entity.id
_entity.type
_entity.pdbx_description
1 polymer ?
#
loop_
_entity_poly.entity_id
_entity_poly.type
_entity_poly.pdbx_seq_one_letter_code
_entity_poly.pdbx_strand_id
1 'polypeptide(L)'
;LCHTIGNQPYSVRCSARDSWIMALVTYGEGYHNYHHEFQHDYRNGVKAWNFDPTKWAIMLLHKLGLVSNLRRVSESKIIGAEMREAQRKAEAKLA
;
A
#
# COMPACT_ATOMS: atom_id res chain seq x y z
N LEU A 1 -12.82 -7.60 -5.73
CA LEU A 1 -11.84 -8.61 -5.25
C LEU A 1 -10.89 -8.02 -4.20
N CYS A 2 -10.25 -6.88 -4.45
CA CYS A 2 -9.41 -6.16 -3.47
C CYS A 2 -10.16 -5.56 -2.27
N HIS A 3 -11.44 -5.87 -2.08
CA HIS A 3 -12.25 -5.51 -0.91
C HIS A 3 -12.74 -6.73 -0.13
N THR A 4 -12.52 -7.93 -0.66
CA THR A 4 -13.04 -9.19 -0.10
C THR A 4 -11.94 -10.11 0.38
N ILE A 5 -10.80 -10.17 -0.32
CA ILE A 5 -9.70 -11.10 -0.02
C ILE A 5 -8.42 -10.31 0.28
N GLY A 6 -7.77 -10.63 1.40
CA GLY A 6 -6.50 -10.03 1.81
C GLY A 6 -6.53 -9.42 3.22
N ASN A 7 -5.50 -8.64 3.53
CA ASN A 7 -5.27 -8.06 4.85
C ASN A 7 -5.52 -6.54 4.86
N GLN A 8 -5.75 -5.98 6.04
CA GLN A 8 -5.86 -4.52 6.23
C GLN A 8 -4.76 -4.07 7.20
N PRO A 9 -3.52 -3.87 6.73
CA PRO A 9 -2.40 -3.49 7.59
C PRO A 9 -2.34 -1.99 7.91
N TYR A 10 -2.98 -1.11 7.13
CA TYR A 10 -2.88 0.35 7.27
C TYR A 10 -4.15 1.01 7.83
N SER A 11 -5.33 0.51 7.47
CA SER A 11 -6.60 1.15 7.84
C SER A 11 -7.78 0.21 7.71
N VAL A 12 -8.75 0.29 8.62
CA VAL A 12 -10.08 -0.36 8.46
C VAL A 12 -11.21 0.61 8.15
N ARG A 13 -10.89 1.85 7.79
CA ARG A 13 -11.91 2.87 7.45
C ARG A 13 -12.75 2.51 6.23
N CYS A 14 -12.24 1.64 5.36
CA CYS A 14 -12.97 1.08 4.23
C CYS A 14 -12.70 -0.44 4.13
N SER A 15 -13.37 -1.11 3.20
CA SER A 15 -13.22 -2.56 2.99
C SER A 15 -11.99 -2.95 2.17
N ALA A 16 -11.18 -2.00 1.69
CA ALA A 16 -10.00 -2.27 0.87
C ALA A 16 -8.98 -3.14 1.60
N ARG A 17 -8.38 -4.09 0.87
CA ARG A 17 -7.49 -5.14 1.37
C ARG A 17 -6.26 -5.27 0.48
N ASP A 18 -5.12 -5.51 1.11
CA ASP A 18 -3.88 -5.88 0.45
C ASP A 18 -3.85 -7.38 0.14
N SER A 19 -3.60 -7.71 -1.11
CA SER A 19 -3.43 -9.09 -1.60
C SER A 19 -2.32 -9.16 -2.63
N TRP A 20 -1.26 -9.91 -2.32
CA TRP A 20 -0.11 -10.10 -3.21
C TRP A 20 -0.50 -10.88 -4.49
N ILE A 21 -1.46 -11.81 -4.38
CA ILE A 21 -2.00 -12.55 -5.53
C ILE A 21 -2.70 -11.58 -6.48
N MET A 22 -3.51 -10.66 -5.92
CA MET A 22 -4.13 -9.62 -6.72
C MET A 22 -3.07 -8.72 -7.35
N ALA A 23 -2.04 -8.32 -6.60
CA ALA A 23 -0.97 -7.49 -7.12
C ALA A 23 -0.26 -8.15 -8.31
N LEU A 24 -0.11 -9.48 -8.31
CA LEU A 24 0.43 -10.21 -9.46
C LEU A 24 -0.50 -10.14 -10.68
N VAL A 25 -1.79 -10.44 -10.50
CA VAL A 25 -2.78 -10.47 -11.61
C VAL A 25 -3.08 -9.08 -12.16
N THR A 26 -3.04 -8.05 -11.31
CA THR A 26 -3.37 -6.66 -11.65
C THR A 26 -2.14 -5.77 -11.77
N TYR A 27 -0.93 -6.34 -11.92
CA TYR A 27 0.31 -5.60 -12.11
C TYR A 27 0.57 -4.49 -11.07
N GLY A 28 0.31 -4.75 -9.79
CA GLY A 28 0.63 -3.86 -8.66
C GLY A 28 -0.58 -3.30 -7.91
N GLU A 29 -1.76 -3.28 -8.52
CA GLU A 29 -2.99 -2.68 -7.92
C GLU A 29 -3.58 -3.48 -6.73
N GLY A 30 -2.95 -4.59 -6.34
CA GLY A 30 -3.44 -5.46 -5.26
C GLY A 30 -3.12 -4.97 -3.85
N TYR A 31 -2.24 -3.98 -3.68
CA TYR A 31 -1.96 -3.33 -2.38
C TYR A 31 -2.98 -2.22 -2.08
N HIS A 32 -4.25 -2.63 -2.10
CA HIS A 32 -5.37 -1.72 -2.13
C HIS A 32 -5.65 -1.06 -0.78
N ASN A 33 -5.31 -1.71 0.34
CA ASN A 33 -5.42 -1.10 1.66
C ASN A 33 -4.42 0.06 1.81
N TYR A 34 -3.18 -0.14 1.33
CA TYR A 34 -2.20 0.95 1.27
C TYR A 34 -2.69 2.09 0.38
N HIS A 35 -3.14 1.78 -0.84
CA HIS A 35 -3.63 2.76 -1.79
C HIS A 35 -4.78 3.60 -1.22
N HIS A 36 -5.76 2.99 -0.55
CA HIS A 36 -6.89 3.73 0.02
C HIS A 36 -6.49 4.62 1.21
N GLU A 37 -5.53 4.20 2.04
CA GLU A 37 -5.03 5.03 3.14
C GLU A 37 -4.13 6.17 2.64
N PHE A 38 -3.32 5.91 1.60
CA PHE A 38 -2.26 6.78 1.12
C PHE A 38 -2.31 7.04 -0.39
N GLN A 39 -3.50 7.30 -0.93
CA GLN A 39 -3.78 7.43 -2.39
C GLN A 39 -2.94 8.46 -3.16
N HIS A 40 -2.25 9.36 -2.46
CA HIS A 40 -1.38 10.36 -3.06
C HIS A 40 0.08 9.90 -3.18
N ASP A 41 0.45 8.74 -2.65
CA ASP A 41 1.74 8.10 -2.95
C ASP A 41 1.69 7.53 -4.36
N TYR A 42 2.76 7.71 -5.14
CA TYR A 42 2.83 7.12 -6.48
C TYR A 42 2.93 5.58 -6.45
N ARG A 43 3.27 4.99 -5.30
CA ARG A 43 3.41 3.53 -5.12
C ARG A 43 2.09 2.95 -4.66
N ASN A 44 1.65 1.86 -5.28
CA ASN A 44 0.60 1.02 -4.70
C ASN A 44 1.21 0.11 -3.64
N GLY A 45 2.34 -0.53 -3.95
CA GLY A 45 3.09 -1.36 -3.04
C GLY A 45 4.25 -0.60 -2.39
N VAL A 46 4.07 -0.12 -1.16
CA VAL A 46 5.08 0.72 -0.47
C VAL A 46 6.38 0.01 -0.10
N LYS A 47 6.32 -1.28 0.25
CA LYS A 47 7.50 -2.06 0.67
C LYS A 47 8.35 -2.44 -0.54
N ALA A 48 9.65 -2.63 -0.33
CA ALA A 48 10.58 -3.00 -1.41
C ALA A 48 10.21 -4.34 -2.07
N TRP A 49 9.75 -5.30 -1.27
CA TRP A 49 9.32 -6.63 -1.72
C TRP A 49 7.89 -6.67 -2.28
N ASN A 50 7.15 -5.55 -2.26
CA ASN A 50 5.82 -5.51 -2.86
C ASN A 50 5.94 -5.51 -4.39
N PHE A 51 5.35 -6.52 -5.04
CA PHE A 51 5.33 -6.66 -6.50
C PHE A 51 4.46 -5.57 -7.12
N ASP A 52 5.12 -4.55 -7.65
CA ASP A 52 4.47 -3.37 -8.18
C ASP A 52 5.28 -2.88 -9.41
N PRO A 53 5.00 -3.47 -10.59
CA PRO A 53 5.61 -3.06 -11.85
C PRO A 53 5.40 -1.59 -12.19
N THR A 54 4.26 -1.00 -11.83
CA THR A 54 3.97 0.41 -12.12
C THR A 54 4.85 1.35 -11.30
N LYS A 55 5.09 1.05 -10.01
CA LYS A 55 6.10 1.73 -9.18
C LYS A 55 7.48 1.72 -9.85
N TRP A 56 7.91 0.57 -10.39
CA TRP A 56 9.22 0.47 -11.02
C TRP A 56 9.29 1.23 -12.33
N ALA A 57 8.25 1.18 -13.16
CA ALA A 57 8.15 1.95 -14.39
C ALA A 57 8.21 3.47 -14.11
N ILE A 58 7.41 3.97 -13.15
CA ILE A 58 7.43 5.39 -12.77
C ILE A 58 8.79 5.80 -12.21
N MET A 59 9.42 4.95 -11.39
CA MET A 59 10.76 5.22 -10.87
C MET A 59 11.81 5.28 -11.99
N LEU A 60 11.72 4.41 -13.00
CA LEU A 60 12.60 4.44 -14.16
C LEU A 60 12.42 5.74 -14.96
N LEU A 61 11.17 6.11 -15.27
CA LEU A 61 10.85 7.36 -15.95
C LEU A 61 11.39 8.58 -15.17
N HIS A 62 11.33 8.53 -13.84
CA HIS A 62 11.87 9.58 -13.00
C HIS A 62 13.40 9.67 -13.09
N LYS A 63 14.09 8.53 -13.08
CA LYS A 63 15.55 8.46 -13.25
C LYS A 63 16.00 8.94 -14.63
N LEU A 64 15.18 8.72 -15.66
CA LEU A 64 15.41 9.22 -17.02
C LEU A 64 15.06 10.71 -17.19
N GLY A 65 14.54 11.38 -16.14
CA GLY A 65 14.14 12.78 -16.19
C GLY A 65 12.81 13.05 -16.92
N LEU A 66 12.07 12.00 -17.27
CA LEU A 66 10.79 12.12 -17.99
C LEU A 66 9.62 12.50 -17.07
N VAL A 67 9.74 12.18 -15.78
CA VAL A 67 8.77 12.61 -14.74
C VAL A 67 9.52 13.17 -13.53
N SER A 68 8.90 14.11 -12.83
CA SER A 68 9.45 14.76 -11.64
C SER A 68 8.39 14.83 -10.53
N ASN A 69 8.78 15.30 -9.34
CA ASN A 69 7.87 15.53 -8.21
C ASN A 69 7.06 14.29 -7.77
N LEU A 70 7.70 13.12 -7.73
CA LEU A 70 7.08 11.90 -7.21
C LEU A 70 6.65 12.09 -5.76
N ARG A 71 5.33 12.01 -5.51
CA ARG A 71 4.77 12.12 -4.17
C ARG A 71 4.95 10.82 -3.40
N ARG A 72 5.48 10.92 -2.18
CA ARG A 72 5.68 9.78 -1.28
C ARG A 72 5.19 10.14 0.11
N VAL A 73 4.54 9.18 0.77
CA VAL A 73 4.23 9.30 2.20
C VAL A 73 5.49 9.07 3.02
N SER A 74 5.64 9.85 4.09
CA SER A 74 6.76 9.69 5.03
C SER A 74 6.70 8.34 5.73
N GLU A 75 7.85 7.72 5.94
CA GLU A 75 7.94 6.42 6.59
C GLU A 75 7.31 6.42 7.99
N SER A 76 7.47 7.52 8.74
CA SER A 76 6.82 7.72 10.05
C SER A 76 5.29 7.61 10.01
N LYS A 77 4.65 8.13 8.96
CA LYS A 77 3.19 8.05 8.80
C LYS A 77 2.76 6.63 8.45
N ILE A 78 3.52 5.95 7.60
CA ILE A 78 3.25 4.57 7.19
C ILE A 78 3.38 3.64 8.39
N ILE A 79 4.50 3.71 9.11
CA ILE A 79 4.75 2.93 10.33
C ILE A 79 3.69 3.24 11.38
N GLY A 80 3.37 4.52 11.58
CA GLY A 80 2.32 4.92 12.52
C GLY A 80 0.95 4.31 12.19
N ALA A 81 0.58 4.20 10.92
CA ALA A 81 -0.65 3.53 10.50
C ALA A 81 -0.61 2.01 10.78
N GLU A 82 0.50 1.35 10.43
CA GLU A 82 0.71 -0.07 10.73
C GLU A 82 0.63 -0.36 12.24
N MET A 83 1.24 0.50 13.07
CA MET A 83 1.20 0.37 14.54
C MET A 83 -0.22 0.54 15.09
N ARG A 84 -0.97 1.53 14.63
CA ARG A 84 -2.37 1.74 15.07
C ARG A 84 -3.24 0.54 14.74
N GLU A 85 -3.13 -0.02 13.53
CA GLU A 85 -3.90 -1.21 13.15
C GLU A 85 -3.44 -2.47 13.88
N ALA A 86 -2.14 -2.61 14.13
CA ALA A 86 -1.61 -3.71 14.95
C ALA A 86 -2.15 -3.66 16.38
N GLN A 87 -2.14 -2.47 17.01
CA GLN A 87 -2.70 -2.26 18.34
C GLN A 87 -4.19 -2.59 18.37
N ARG A 88 -4.99 -2.08 17.42
CA ARG A 88 -6.42 -2.38 17.31
C ARG A 88 -6.70 -3.88 17.21
N LYS A 89 -5.90 -4.61 16.43
CA LYS A 89 -6.01 -6.07 16.29
C LYS A 89 -5.63 -6.81 17.56
N ALA A 90 -4.65 -6.32 18.32
CA ALA A 90 -4.25 -6.90 19.59
C ALA A 90 -5.36 -6.71 20.63
N GLU A 91 -5.91 -5.50 20.75
CA GLU A 91 -7.03 -5.19 21.65
C GLU A 91 -8.25 -6.07 21.34
N ALA A 92 -8.62 -6.20 20.05
CA ALA A 92 -9.75 -7.04 19.63
C ALA A 92 -9.55 -8.55 19.87
N LYS A 93 -8.31 -9.02 20.09
CA LYS A 93 -8.02 -10.42 20.45
C LYS A 93 -7.99 -10.66 21.96
N LEU A 94 -7.80 -9.60 22.73
CA LEU A 94 -7.75 -9.64 24.19
C LEU A 94 -9.12 -9.42 24.84
N ALA A 95 -10.05 -8.82 24.09
CA ALA A 95 -11.47 -8.72 24.43
C ALA A 95 -12.18 -10.06 24.16
#